data_AF-A0A382CS60-F1
#
_entry.id   AF-A0A382CS60-F1
#
_cell.length_a   1.000
_cell.length_b   1.000
_cell.length_c   1.000
_cell.angle_alpha   90.00
_cell.angle_beta   90.00
_cell.angle_gamma   90.00
#
_symmetry.space_group_name_H-M   'P 1'
#
loop_
_entity.id
_entity.type
_entity.pdbx_description
1 polymer ?
#
loop_
_entity_poly.entity_id
_entity_poly.type
_entity_poly.pdbx_seq_one_letter_code
_entity_poly.pdbx_strand_id
1 'polypeptide(L)'
;MRGHIFGLWLAVSVPLAAAPAKVTFNRDIRAILSENCYKCHGPDAKARKAKLRLDVRDEALKERKGGVFPIVPGNVAESELV
;
A
#
# COMPACT_ATOMS: atom_id res chain seq x y z
N MET A 1 59.01 22.70 -27.09
CA MET A 1 58.21 23.09 -25.91
C MET A 1 56.80 22.53 -26.10
N ARG A 2 56.50 21.33 -25.57
CA ARG A 2 55.17 20.71 -25.63
C ARG A 2 54.51 20.95 -24.27
N GLY A 3 53.56 21.88 -24.20
CA GLY A 3 52.77 22.13 -23.00
C GLY A 3 51.70 21.06 -22.85
N HIS A 4 51.83 20.18 -21.87
CA HIS A 4 50.80 19.22 -21.52
C HIS A 4 49.73 19.91 -20.68
N ILE A 5 48.58 20.18 -21.29
CA ILE A 5 47.36 20.59 -20.61
C ILE A 5 46.75 19.32 -20.01
N PHE A 6 47.06 19.02 -18.75
CA PHE A 6 46.42 17.94 -18.00
C PHE A 6 45.03 18.43 -17.57
N GLY A 7 44.03 18.22 -18.43
CA GLY A 7 42.63 18.47 -18.10
C GLY A 7 42.12 17.46 -17.08
N LEU A 8 42.03 17.85 -15.82
CA LEU A 8 41.37 17.07 -14.78
C LEU A 8 39.85 17.18 -14.96
N TRP A 9 39.27 16.26 -15.73
CA TRP A 9 37.83 16.13 -15.88
C TRP A 9 37.27 15.41 -14.64
N LEU A 10 36.87 16.18 -13.64
CA LEU A 10 36.11 15.67 -12.49
C LEU A 10 34.73 15.21 -12.98
N ALA A 11 34.57 13.90 -13.16
CA ALA A 11 33.28 13.29 -13.39
C ALA A 11 32.41 13.45 -12.13
N VAL A 12 31.43 14.34 -12.18
CA VAL A 12 30.42 14.48 -11.14
C VAL A 12 29.41 13.34 -11.30
N SER A 13 29.42 12.40 -10.36
CA SER A 13 28.45 11.31 -10.30
C SER A 13 27.12 11.85 -9.78
N VAL A 14 26.13 11.99 -10.66
CA VAL A 14 24.76 12.37 -10.25
C VAL A 14 24.07 11.10 -9.72
N PRO A 15 23.59 11.06 -8.47
CA PRO A 15 22.87 9.91 -7.96
C PRO A 15 21.55 9.78 -8.70
N LEU A 16 21.31 8.61 -9.30
CA LEU A 16 20.04 8.28 -9.91
C LEU A 16 19.02 8.03 -8.78
N ALA A 17 18.12 8.98 -8.56
CA ALA A 17 17.05 8.83 -7.59
C ALA A 17 16.15 7.65 -7.98
N ALA A 18 16.08 6.64 -7.12
CA ALA A 18 15.20 5.50 -7.32
C ALA A 18 13.73 5.97 -7.20
N ALA A 19 12.91 5.60 -8.17
CA ALA A 19 11.48 5.85 -8.10
C ALA A 19 10.87 5.19 -6.84
N PRO A 20 9.87 5.82 -6.21
CA PRO A 20 9.20 5.22 -5.06
C PRO A 20 8.65 3.85 -5.44
N ALA A 21 8.90 2.86 -4.58
CA ALA A 21 8.44 1.50 -4.81
C ALA A 21 6.91 1.48 -4.94
N LYS A 22 6.39 0.81 -5.98
CA LYS A 22 4.95 0.60 -6.11
C LYS A 22 4.45 -0.18 -4.90
N VAL A 23 3.39 0.34 -4.28
CA VAL A 23 2.67 -0.36 -3.21
C VAL A 23 1.94 -1.55 -3.80
N THR A 24 2.05 -2.71 -3.14
CA THR A 24 1.38 -3.95 -3.53
C THR A 24 0.66 -4.54 -2.33
N PHE A 25 -0.56 -5.04 -2.54
CA PHE A 25 -1.40 -5.51 -1.44
C PHE A 25 -0.72 -6.61 -0.60
N ASN A 26 -0.12 -7.61 -1.24
CA ASN A 26 0.45 -8.77 -0.54
C ASN A 26 1.68 -8.43 0.31
N ARG A 27 2.55 -7.55 -0.17
CA ARG A 27 3.78 -7.15 0.54
C ARG A 27 3.50 -6.11 1.61
N ASP A 28 2.73 -5.08 1.27
CA ASP A 28 2.67 -3.87 2.08
C ASP A 28 1.40 -3.78 2.94
N ILE A 29 0.27 -4.34 2.49
CA ILE A 29 -1.04 -4.10 3.14
C ILE A 29 -1.50 -5.33 3.94
N ARG A 30 -1.32 -6.53 3.41
CA ARG A 30 -1.83 -7.77 4.01
C ARG A 30 -1.27 -7.99 5.41
N ALA A 31 0.01 -7.72 5.64
CA ALA A 31 0.63 -7.88 6.95
C ALA A 31 -0.02 -6.96 7.99
N ILE A 32 -0.23 -5.68 7.63
CA ILE A 32 -0.89 -4.68 8.49
C ILE A 32 -2.30 -5.14 8.87
N LEU A 33 -3.10 -5.57 7.90
CA LEU A 33 -4.46 -6.04 8.16
C LEU A 33 -4.49 -7.35 8.95
N SER A 34 -3.53 -8.24 8.74
CA SER A 34 -3.42 -9.49 9.49
C SER A 34 -3.12 -9.26 10.97
N GLU A 35 -2.23 -8.31 11.26
CA GLU A 35 -1.85 -7.97 12.62
C GLU A 35 -2.98 -7.23 13.36
N ASN A 36 -3.62 -6.27 12.68
CA ASN A 36 -4.48 -5.30 13.35
C ASN A 36 -5.99 -5.58 13.19
N CYS A 37 -6.41 -6.26 12.12
CA CYS A 37 -7.82 -6.29 11.71
C CYS A 37 -8.42 -7.70 11.65
N TYR A 38 -7.71 -8.68 11.09
CA TYR A 38 -8.27 -10.01 10.79
C TYR A 38 -8.69 -10.82 12.01
N LYS A 39 -8.16 -10.51 13.19
CA LYS A 39 -8.63 -11.13 14.44
C LYS A 39 -10.13 -10.92 14.66
N CYS A 40 -10.67 -9.74 14.31
CA CYS A 40 -12.09 -9.42 14.46
C CYS A 40 -12.86 -9.38 13.12
N HIS A 41 -12.18 -9.17 12.00
CA HIS A 41 -12.79 -8.97 10.68
C HIS A 41 -12.19 -9.86 9.59
N GLY A 42 -11.71 -11.04 9.97
CA GLY A 42 -11.05 -12.00 9.09
C GLY A 42 -11.77 -13.36 9.01
N PRO A 43 -11.03 -14.45 8.74
CA PRO A 43 -11.60 -15.73 8.35
C PRO A 43 -12.31 -16.48 9.50
N ASP A 44 -11.95 -16.24 10.76
CA ASP A 44 -12.63 -16.89 11.89
C ASP A 44 -14.07 -16.36 12.06
N ALA A 45 -15.05 -17.21 11.79
CA ALA A 45 -16.47 -16.87 11.90
C ALA A 45 -16.92 -16.63 13.36
N LYS A 46 -16.28 -17.27 14.35
CA LYS A 46 -16.67 -17.15 15.77
C LYS A 46 -16.22 -15.81 16.35
N ALA A 47 -15.03 -15.33 15.97
CA ALA A 47 -14.52 -14.03 16.39
C ALA A 47 -15.07 -12.85 15.54
N ARG A 48 -15.75 -13.14 14.41
CA ARG A 48 -16.09 -12.14 13.41
C ARG A 48 -17.13 -11.13 13.90
N LYS A 49 -16.73 -9.86 13.98
CA LYS A 49 -17.60 -8.74 14.30
C LYS A 49 -18.28 -8.20 13.03
N ALA A 50 -19.54 -7.80 13.19
CA ALA A 50 -20.38 -7.20 12.14
C ALA A 50 -20.45 -8.02 10.84
N LYS A 51 -20.11 -9.32 10.85
CA LYS A 51 -19.96 -10.17 9.66
C LYS A 51 -19.02 -9.58 8.58
N LEU A 52 -18.15 -8.63 8.93
CA LEU A 52 -17.22 -7.98 8.00
C LEU A 52 -16.01 -8.87 7.73
N ARG A 53 -15.59 -8.93 6.46
CA ARG A 53 -14.45 -9.67 5.93
C ARG A 53 -13.53 -8.73 5.19
N LEU A 54 -12.46 -8.29 5.84
CA LEU A 54 -11.41 -7.48 5.20
C LEU A 54 -10.38 -8.35 4.47
N ASP A 55 -10.37 -9.66 4.75
CA ASP A 55 -9.46 -10.64 4.15
C ASP A 55 -9.91 -11.14 2.77
N VAL A 56 -11.17 -10.91 2.39
CA VAL A 56 -11.73 -11.28 1.09
C VAL A 56 -12.07 -10.01 0.33
N ARG A 57 -11.42 -9.80 -0.82
CA ARG A 57 -11.58 -8.59 -1.63
C ARG A 57 -13.05 -8.27 -1.89
N ASP A 58 -13.80 -9.21 -2.46
CA ASP A 58 -15.18 -8.97 -2.86
C ASP A 58 -16.09 -8.63 -1.66
N GLU A 59 -15.77 -9.11 -0.46
CA GLU A 59 -16.52 -8.75 0.74
C GLU A 59 -16.12 -7.38 1.31
N ALA A 60 -14.84 -7.01 1.18
CA ALA A 60 -14.31 -5.71 1.61
C ALA A 60 -14.80 -4.55 0.72
N LEU A 61 -15.21 -4.84 -0.52
CA LEU A 61 -15.73 -3.85 -1.47
C LEU A 61 -17.27 -3.74 -1.47
N LYS A 62 -17.98 -4.60 -0.74
CA LYS A 62 -19.44 -4.62 -0.73
C LYS A 62 -20.02 -3.48 0.12
N GLU A 63 -21.09 -2.89 -0.39
CA GLU A 63 -21.94 -1.97 0.36
C GLU A 63 -22.46 -2.66 1.64
N ARG A 64 -22.43 -1.92 2.75
CA ARG A 64 -22.94 -2.32 4.04
C ARG A 64 -24.13 -1.45 4.42
N LYS A 65 -24.67 -1.68 5.62
CA LYS A 65 -25.85 -0.96 6.10
C LYS A 65 -25.63 0.55 6.00
N GLY A 66 -26.60 1.25 5.41
CA GLY A 66 -26.58 2.71 5.29
C GLY A 66 -25.72 3.25 4.15
N GLY A 67 -25.43 2.46 3.12
CA GLY A 67 -24.65 2.94 1.97
C GLY A 67 -23.13 3.02 2.22
N VAL A 68 -22.64 2.44 3.31
CA VAL A 68 -21.24 2.53 3.72
C VAL A 68 -20.41 1.44 3.04
N PHE A 69 -19.26 1.80 2.48
CA PHE A 69 -18.31 0.88 1.87
C PHE A 69 -17.05 0.80 2.73
N PRO A 70 -16.58 -0.40 3.13
CA PRO A 70 -15.34 -0.51 3.87
C PRO A 70 -14.16 0.02 3.04
N ILE A 71 -14.12 -0.31 1.76
CA ILE A 71 -13.10 0.15 0.82
C ILE A 71 -13.77 0.49 -0.52
N VAL A 72 -13.52 1.70 -1.01
CA VAL A 72 -13.88 2.15 -2.37
C VAL A 72 -12.60 2.24 -3.21
N PRO A 73 -12.42 1.40 -4.24
CA PRO A 73 -11.20 1.40 -5.05
C PRO A 73 -10.97 2.76 -5.72
N GLY A 74 -9.80 3.36 -5.47
CA GLY A 74 -9.40 4.62 -6.07
C GLY A 74 -10.03 5.87 -5.40
N ASN A 75 -10.93 5.71 -4.44
CA ASN A 75 -11.52 6.82 -3.70
C ASN A 75 -11.35 6.63 -2.19
N VAL A 76 -10.30 7.25 -1.66
CA VAL A 76 -10.00 7.18 -0.22
C VAL A 76 -11.08 7.89 0.60
N ALA A 77 -11.61 9.03 0.12
CA ALA A 77 -12.58 9.83 0.87
C ALA A 77 -13.94 9.15 1.08
N GLU A 78 -14.29 8.18 0.23
CA GLU A 78 -15.52 7.39 0.36
C GLU A 78 -15.29 6.03 1.03
N SER A 79 -14.05 5.70 1.40
CA SER A 79 -13.72 4.46 2.10
C SER A 79 -13.84 4.66 3.61
N GLU A 80 -14.64 3.85 4.29
CA GLU A 80 -14.77 3.91 5.76
C GLU A 80 -13.49 3.48 6.51
N LEU A 81 -12.60 2.73 5.85
CA LEU A 81 -11.39 2.19 6.49
C LEU A 81 -10.33 3.25 6.84
N VAL A 82 -10.42 4.48 6.31
CA VAL A 82 -9.42 5.55 6.51
C VAL A 82 -9.77 6.55 7.60
#